data_AF-A0A7E6EPF2-F1
#
_entry.id   AF-A0A7E6EPF2-F1
#
_cell.length_a   1.000
_cell.length_b   1.000
_cell.length_c   1.000
_cell.angle_alpha   90.00
_cell.angle_beta   90.00
_cell.angle_gamma   90.00
#
_symmetry.space_group_name_H-M   'P 1'
#
loop_
_entity.id
_entity.type
_entity.pdbx_description
1 polymer ?
#
loop_
_entity_poly.entity_id
_entity_poly.type
_entity_poly.pdbx_seq_one_letter_code
_entity_poly.pdbx_strand_id
1 'polypeptide(L)'
;MSVTHKITTCARTLTQRNYTVTLCARLCRVYDKMACLMEVDKPSTSNGTGVEVENGDECDVIAPAGTAGSVSVSLHPLVIMNISEHWTRVRAQEGKPMQVLGALIGQQKDRNLEVMNSFELAYDKVNDIVINMEYYKTKEEQFKQVFSDMDFLGWYTTGGPPTLSDIKVHRQMCRINESPIFLKLNPLAGHTDLPVTLYESLINGQSTLLFVSLEYTLATEEAERIGVDHVARVSTSDSGESSSVAEHLIAQHSSIKMLDSRVKLLLQYIKAVQAGDLKMNHDILREAYSLCYRLPVINTPKFREDFYTQCNDVCLMSYLGTITKSCNTINQFVNKFNVLYDRQGMGRRMRGLFF
;
A
#
# COMPACT_ATOMS: atom_id res chain seq x y z
N MET A 1 -9.40 -10.60 -40.12
CA MET A 1 -8.25 -9.81 -40.61
C MET A 1 -8.19 -8.35 -40.07
N SER A 2 -8.92 -7.96 -39.00
CA SER A 2 -9.04 -6.53 -38.58
C SER A 2 -8.61 -6.21 -37.14
N VAL A 3 -8.32 -7.20 -36.28
CA VAL A 3 -7.95 -6.96 -34.87
C VAL A 3 -6.45 -7.09 -34.64
N THR A 4 -5.82 -8.09 -35.25
CA THR A 4 -4.37 -8.31 -35.21
C THR A 4 -3.58 -7.14 -35.80
N HIS A 5 -4.10 -6.51 -36.86
CA HIS A 5 -3.45 -5.36 -37.48
C HIS A 5 -3.53 -4.08 -36.61
N LYS A 6 -4.56 -3.93 -35.77
CA LYS A 6 -4.69 -2.78 -34.84
C LYS A 6 -3.77 -2.92 -33.62
N ILE A 7 -3.57 -4.14 -33.12
CA ILE A 7 -2.64 -4.41 -32.00
C ILE A 7 -1.18 -4.20 -32.43
N THR A 8 -0.79 -4.68 -33.62
CA THR A 8 0.58 -4.47 -34.14
C THR A 8 0.86 -3.00 -34.48
N THR A 9 -0.16 -2.22 -34.86
CA THR A 9 -0.02 -0.78 -35.11
C THR A 9 0.10 -0.01 -33.80
N CYS A 10 -0.65 -0.38 -32.75
CA CYS A 10 -0.52 0.22 -31.42
C CYS A 10 0.86 -0.06 -30.79
N ALA A 11 1.36 -1.29 -30.91
CA ALA A 11 2.69 -1.68 -30.44
C ALA A 11 3.82 -0.91 -31.17
N ARG A 12 3.70 -0.69 -32.49
CA ARG A 12 4.65 0.12 -33.28
C ARG A 12 4.60 1.62 -32.95
N THR A 13 3.42 2.14 -32.58
CA THR A 13 3.27 3.54 -32.18
C THR A 13 3.83 3.81 -30.77
N LEU A 14 3.84 2.80 -29.89
CA LEU A 14 4.48 2.83 -28.58
C LEU A 14 6.01 2.69 -28.66
N THR A 15 6.55 1.94 -29.62
CA THR A 15 8.02 1.83 -29.82
C THR A 15 8.65 3.07 -30.47
N GLN A 16 7.88 3.89 -31.20
CA GLN A 16 8.36 5.16 -31.76
C GLN A 16 8.33 6.33 -30.78
N ARG A 17 7.72 6.16 -29.60
CA ARG A 17 7.67 7.17 -28.55
C ARG A 17 8.72 6.87 -27.48
N ASN A 18 9.98 7.12 -27.83
CA ASN A 18 11.17 7.18 -26.96
C ASN A 18 11.06 8.26 -25.84
N TYR A 19 9.92 8.40 -25.16
CA TYR A 19 9.71 9.49 -24.19
C TYR A 19 10.53 9.28 -22.92
N THR A 20 10.72 8.05 -22.44
CA THR A 20 11.52 7.74 -21.24
C THR A 20 13.02 7.99 -21.45
N VAL A 21 13.57 7.58 -22.60
CA VAL A 21 14.98 7.82 -22.94
C VAL A 21 15.23 9.30 -23.23
N THR A 22 14.29 9.99 -23.90
CA THR A 22 14.43 11.42 -24.20
C THR A 22 14.24 12.30 -22.96
N LEU A 23 13.38 11.90 -22.02
CA LEU A 23 13.19 12.62 -20.75
C LEU A 23 14.37 12.42 -19.81
N CYS A 24 14.92 11.20 -19.70
CA CYS A 24 16.12 10.93 -18.93
C CYS A 24 17.35 11.65 -19.50
N ALA A 25 17.52 11.66 -20.83
CA ALA A 25 18.57 12.44 -21.49
C ALA A 25 18.41 13.96 -21.32
N ARG A 26 17.16 14.46 -21.23
CA ARG A 26 16.90 15.88 -20.93
C ARG A 26 17.19 16.22 -19.47
N LEU A 27 16.85 15.34 -18.52
CA LEU A 27 17.14 15.53 -17.09
C LEU A 27 18.64 15.48 -16.81
N CYS A 28 19.38 14.51 -17.38
CA CYS A 28 20.84 14.46 -17.27
C CYS A 28 21.52 15.67 -17.91
N ARG A 29 21.08 16.13 -19.10
CA ARG A 29 21.63 17.33 -19.72
C ARG A 29 21.36 18.62 -18.94
N VAL A 30 20.23 18.71 -18.23
CA VAL A 30 19.93 19.86 -17.36
C VAL A 30 20.86 19.83 -16.13
N TYR A 31 21.10 18.66 -15.56
CA TYR A 31 22.03 18.50 -14.44
C TYR A 31 23.49 18.79 -14.83
N ASP A 32 24.00 18.24 -15.94
CA ASP A 32 25.36 18.51 -16.41
C ASP A 32 25.58 20.01 -16.71
N LYS A 33 24.56 20.68 -17.24
CA LYS A 33 24.60 22.11 -17.51
C LYS A 33 24.56 22.95 -16.23
N MET A 34 23.98 22.45 -15.14
CA MET A 34 24.01 23.08 -13.81
C MET A 34 25.31 22.78 -13.07
N ALA A 35 25.89 21.58 -13.19
CA ALA A 35 27.18 21.23 -12.58
C ALA A 35 28.33 22.08 -13.14
N CYS A 36 28.28 22.43 -14.42
CA CYS A 36 29.28 23.29 -15.07
C CYS A 36 29.22 24.77 -14.62
N LEU A 37 28.13 25.20 -13.95
CA LEU A 37 27.99 26.54 -13.37
C LEU A 37 28.51 26.63 -11.92
N MET A 38 28.98 25.53 -11.32
CA MET A 38 29.35 25.48 -9.89
C MET A 38 30.85 25.62 -9.59
N GLU A 39 31.70 26.02 -10.55
CA GLU A 39 33.15 26.14 -10.31
C GLU A 39 33.65 27.54 -9.90
N VAL A 40 32.75 28.48 -9.58
CA VAL A 40 33.14 29.78 -9.02
C VAL A 40 32.15 30.18 -7.93
N ASP A 41 32.47 29.90 -6.67
CA ASP A 41 32.46 30.89 -5.59
C ASP A 41 32.93 30.29 -4.25
N LYS A 42 33.87 30.98 -3.60
CA LYS A 42 34.39 30.69 -2.25
C LYS A 42 33.39 31.13 -1.17
N PRO A 43 33.36 30.48 0.00
CA PRO A 43 32.40 30.83 1.04
C PRO A 43 32.85 32.05 1.85
N SER A 44 31.99 33.07 1.94
CA SER A 44 32.10 34.12 2.96
C SER A 44 31.30 33.74 4.19
N THR A 45 32.01 33.56 5.30
CA THR A 45 31.49 33.32 6.65
C THR A 45 30.81 34.58 7.18
N SER A 46 29.58 34.45 7.70
CA SER A 46 29.00 35.48 8.58
C SER A 46 28.27 34.81 9.74
N ASN A 47 28.88 34.92 10.93
CA ASN A 47 28.32 34.60 12.22
C ASN A 47 27.10 35.48 12.52
N GLY A 48 26.02 34.86 13.02
CA GLY A 48 24.86 35.54 13.58
C GLY A 48 24.38 34.79 14.81
N THR A 49 24.73 35.31 15.98
CA THR A 49 24.40 34.82 17.33
C THR A 49 22.96 35.16 17.73
N GLY A 50 22.27 34.18 18.32
CA GLY A 50 21.33 34.32 19.45
C GLY A 50 19.93 34.84 19.14
N VAL A 51 18.89 34.07 19.50
CA VAL A 51 18.02 34.31 20.67
C VAL A 51 17.27 33.00 20.95
N GLU A 52 17.57 32.37 22.08
CA GLU A 52 16.73 31.34 22.69
C GLU A 52 15.54 32.04 23.37
N VAL A 53 14.32 31.65 23.00
CA VAL A 53 13.10 32.02 23.74
C VAL A 53 12.56 30.72 24.35
N GLU A 54 12.82 30.55 25.64
CA GLU A 54 12.13 29.60 26.49
C GLU A 54 10.64 29.98 26.56
N ASN A 55 9.76 29.04 26.22
CA ASN A 55 8.33 29.12 26.52
C ASN A 55 7.84 27.73 26.98
N GLY A 56 7.60 27.63 28.29
CA GLY A 56 6.44 26.99 28.91
C GLY A 56 6.05 25.55 28.54
N ASP A 57 6.58 24.59 29.30
CA ASP A 57 5.90 23.45 29.93
C ASP A 57 4.69 22.80 29.20
N GLU A 58 4.94 22.21 28.04
CA GLU A 58 4.31 20.95 27.66
C GLU A 58 5.42 19.89 27.71
N CYS A 59 5.30 18.90 28.61
CA CYS A 59 6.22 17.76 28.63
C CYS A 59 6.16 17.09 27.26
N ASP A 60 7.15 17.38 26.41
CA ASP A 60 7.23 16.84 25.06
C ASP A 60 7.29 15.31 25.16
N VAL A 61 6.23 14.68 24.67
CA VAL A 61 6.05 13.22 24.71
C VAL A 61 6.80 12.56 23.54
N ILE A 62 7.22 13.36 22.56
CA ILE A 62 7.88 12.90 21.35
C ILE A 62 9.39 13.10 21.52
N ALA A 63 10.17 12.13 21.06
CA ALA A 63 11.62 12.23 21.05
C ALA A 63 12.08 13.29 20.02
N PRO A 64 13.24 13.95 20.24
CA PRO A 64 13.76 14.93 19.30
C PRO A 64 13.94 14.35 17.89
N ALA A 65 13.70 15.19 16.88
CA ALA A 65 13.58 14.84 15.46
C ALA A 65 14.80 14.15 14.79
N GLY A 66 15.89 13.93 15.53
CA GLY A 66 17.08 13.19 15.07
C GLY A 66 17.15 11.73 15.53
N THR A 67 16.22 11.28 16.36
CA THR A 67 16.18 9.89 16.84
C THR A 67 15.49 9.03 15.80
N ALA A 68 16.23 8.09 15.18
CA ALA A 68 15.70 7.18 14.19
C ALA A 68 15.15 5.91 14.84
N GLY A 69 14.03 5.43 14.30
CA GLY A 69 13.42 4.15 14.66
C GLY A 69 14.39 2.97 14.55
N SER A 70 14.32 2.05 15.51
CA SER A 70 15.16 0.84 15.52
C SER A 70 14.60 -0.32 14.69
N VAL A 71 13.32 -0.23 14.30
CA VAL A 71 12.51 -1.29 13.72
C VAL A 71 11.82 -0.81 12.43
N SER A 72 11.68 -1.71 11.45
CA SER A 72 10.87 -1.45 10.26
C SER A 72 9.48 -2.09 10.40
N VAL A 73 8.43 -1.38 9.98
CA VAL A 73 7.04 -1.85 10.14
C VAL A 73 6.37 -2.04 8.78
N SER A 74 5.79 -3.21 8.59
CA SER A 74 4.91 -3.59 7.49
C SER A 74 3.49 -3.65 8.01
N LEU A 75 2.62 -2.74 7.57
CA LEU A 75 1.25 -2.60 8.05
C LEU A 75 0.25 -3.11 7.00
N HIS A 76 -0.59 -4.07 7.38
CA HIS A 76 -1.66 -4.57 6.53
C HIS A 76 -2.88 -3.62 6.53
N PRO A 77 -3.48 -3.29 5.37
CA PRO A 77 -4.71 -2.52 5.27
C PRO A 77 -5.87 -3.04 6.13
N LEU A 78 -5.98 -4.35 6.36
CA LEU A 78 -6.99 -4.95 7.22
C LEU A 78 -7.00 -4.34 8.63
N VAL A 79 -5.82 -4.05 9.18
CA VAL A 79 -5.67 -3.40 10.50
C VAL A 79 -6.29 -2.01 10.48
N ILE A 80 -6.02 -1.21 9.44
CA ILE A 80 -6.56 0.14 9.29
C ILE A 80 -8.10 0.08 9.20
N MET A 81 -8.62 -0.89 8.44
CA MET A 81 -10.06 -1.11 8.30
C MET A 81 -10.70 -1.51 9.63
N ASN A 82 -10.08 -2.42 10.39
CA ASN A 82 -10.57 -2.85 11.70
C ASN A 82 -10.62 -1.67 12.70
N ILE A 83 -9.59 -0.82 12.73
CA ILE A 83 -9.57 0.36 13.62
C ILE A 83 -10.65 1.37 13.21
N SER A 84 -10.80 1.62 11.91
CA SER A 84 -11.82 2.53 11.37
C SER A 84 -13.23 2.01 11.68
N GLU A 85 -13.45 0.71 11.52
CA GLU A 85 -14.71 0.04 11.84
C GLU A 85 -15.01 0.10 13.34
N HIS A 86 -14.04 -0.23 14.19
CA HIS A 86 -14.18 -0.17 15.65
C HIS A 86 -14.55 1.24 16.12
N TRP A 87 -13.85 2.27 15.61
CA TRP A 87 -14.18 3.66 15.93
C TRP A 87 -15.58 4.07 15.46
N THR A 88 -15.95 3.68 14.24
CA THR A 88 -17.25 4.02 13.65
C THR A 88 -18.41 3.34 14.40
N ARG A 89 -18.24 2.06 14.78
CA ARG A 89 -19.21 1.30 15.57
C ARG A 89 -19.45 1.95 16.94
N VAL A 90 -18.38 2.23 17.69
CA VAL A 90 -18.49 2.84 19.02
C VAL A 90 -19.09 4.24 18.93
N ARG A 91 -18.68 5.03 17.93
CA ARG A 91 -19.29 6.34 17.67
C ARG A 91 -20.79 6.25 17.39
N ALA A 92 -21.24 5.24 16.66
CA ALA A 92 -22.66 5.03 16.37
C ALA A 92 -23.46 4.60 17.61
N GLN A 93 -22.87 3.78 18.48
CA GLN A 93 -23.49 3.31 19.73
C GLN A 93 -23.62 4.44 20.76
N GLU A 94 -22.57 5.26 20.91
CA GLU A 94 -22.50 6.32 21.92
C GLU A 94 -23.05 7.67 21.43
N GLY A 95 -23.27 7.81 20.11
CA GLY A 95 -23.72 9.06 19.48
C GLY A 95 -22.68 10.19 19.48
N LYS A 96 -21.46 9.94 19.95
CA LYS A 96 -20.35 10.92 20.01
C LYS A 96 -19.01 10.27 19.69
N PRO A 97 -18.03 11.03 19.16
CA PRO A 97 -16.68 10.52 18.95
C PRO A 97 -16.05 10.06 20.29
N MET A 98 -15.66 8.79 20.34
CA MET A 98 -14.98 8.19 21.49
C MET A 98 -13.62 7.66 21.07
N GLN A 99 -12.65 7.76 21.99
CA GLN A 99 -11.36 7.11 21.82
C GLN A 99 -11.56 5.60 21.90
N VAL A 100 -10.98 4.87 20.96
CA VAL A 100 -10.96 3.40 21.00
C VAL A 100 -9.54 2.90 21.23
N LEU A 101 -9.41 1.76 21.89
CA LEU A 101 -8.13 1.11 22.15
C LEU A 101 -8.20 -0.34 21.69
N GLY A 102 -7.09 -0.84 21.16
CA GLY A 102 -7.00 -2.25 20.81
C GLY A 102 -5.57 -2.76 20.70
N ALA A 103 -5.44 -4.06 20.57
CA ALA A 103 -4.17 -4.76 20.40
C ALA A 103 -3.86 -4.95 18.91
N LEU A 104 -2.57 -4.93 18.59
CA LEU A 104 -1.99 -5.23 17.28
C LEU A 104 -1.27 -6.57 17.38
N ILE A 105 -1.56 -7.46 16.44
CA ILE A 105 -0.95 -8.77 16.36
C ILE A 105 -0.36 -9.02 14.98
N GLY A 106 0.65 -9.87 14.94
CA GLY A 106 1.32 -10.21 13.70
C GLY A 106 2.59 -11.00 13.94
N GLN A 107 3.51 -10.93 12.98
CA GLN A 107 4.76 -11.67 13.01
C GLN A 107 5.95 -10.72 13.17
N GLN A 108 6.96 -11.17 13.91
CA GLN A 108 8.24 -10.49 14.01
C GLN A 108 9.33 -11.36 13.38
N LYS A 109 10.02 -10.80 12.37
CA LYS A 109 11.20 -11.40 11.75
C LYS A 109 12.36 -10.43 11.97
N ASP A 110 13.23 -10.74 12.93
CA ASP A 110 14.32 -9.88 13.37
C ASP A 110 13.85 -8.47 13.79
N ARG A 111 14.21 -7.44 13.01
CA ARG A 111 13.83 -6.04 13.19
C ARG A 111 12.70 -5.60 12.25
N ASN A 112 12.04 -6.55 11.59
CA ASN A 112 10.92 -6.28 10.71
C ASN A 112 9.66 -6.80 11.37
N LEU A 113 8.76 -5.89 11.71
CA LEU A 113 7.45 -6.19 12.27
C LEU A 113 6.40 -6.18 11.18
N GLU A 114 5.67 -7.28 11.05
CA GLU A 114 4.57 -7.44 10.11
C GLU A 114 3.26 -7.43 10.90
N VAL A 115 2.57 -6.29 10.89
CA VAL A 115 1.32 -6.06 11.61
C VAL A 115 0.15 -6.50 10.72
N MET A 116 -0.37 -7.68 11.00
CA MET A 116 -1.32 -8.38 10.11
C MET A 116 -2.78 -8.18 10.55
N ASN A 117 -3.04 -8.16 11.86
CA ASN A 117 -4.40 -8.11 12.39
C ASN A 117 -4.46 -7.32 13.70
N SER A 118 -5.67 -7.06 14.18
CA SER A 118 -5.91 -6.25 15.37
C SER A 118 -7.25 -6.61 16.01
N PHE A 119 -7.36 -6.48 17.33
CA PHE A 119 -8.62 -6.68 18.05
C PHE A 119 -8.86 -5.60 19.11
N GLU A 120 -10.12 -5.41 19.49
CA GLU A 120 -10.53 -4.41 20.48
C GLU A 120 -10.13 -4.81 21.91
N LEU A 121 -9.80 -3.83 22.74
CA LEU A 121 -9.49 -4.05 24.16
C LEU A 121 -10.55 -3.41 25.05
N ALA A 122 -10.96 -4.14 26.08
CA ALA A 122 -11.77 -3.58 27.16
C ALA A 122 -10.90 -2.72 28.08
N TYR A 123 -11.38 -1.53 28.41
CA TYR A 123 -10.70 -0.60 29.31
C TYR A 123 -11.71 0.19 30.14
N ASP A 124 -11.30 0.55 31.35
CA ASP A 124 -12.08 1.40 32.24
C ASP A 124 -11.52 2.82 32.23
N LYS A 125 -12.42 3.81 32.15
CA LYS A 125 -12.08 5.23 32.16
C LYS A 125 -12.69 5.91 33.39
N VAL A 126 -12.03 5.73 34.53
CA VAL A 126 -12.43 6.39 35.80
C VAL A 126 -11.69 7.73 35.94
N ASN A 127 -10.35 7.70 35.94
CA ASN A 127 -9.47 8.88 35.99
C ASN A 127 -8.37 8.77 34.93
N ASP A 128 -7.66 7.65 34.94
CA ASP A 128 -6.75 7.22 33.89
C ASP A 128 -7.34 6.02 33.15
N ILE A 129 -6.88 5.78 31.92
CA ILE A 129 -7.26 4.61 31.13
C ILE A 129 -6.55 3.39 31.71
N VAL A 130 -7.32 2.43 32.22
CA VAL A 130 -6.79 1.15 32.74
C VAL A 130 -7.30 0.03 31.85
N ILE A 131 -6.38 -0.73 31.26
CA ILE A 131 -6.73 -1.84 30.36
C ILE A 131 -7.09 -3.07 31.22
N ASN A 132 -8.17 -3.75 30.87
CA ASN A 132 -8.54 -5.00 31.50
C ASN A 132 -7.62 -6.14 31.02
N MET A 133 -6.63 -6.50 31.84
CA MET A 133 -5.65 -7.54 31.54
C MET A 133 -6.26 -8.95 31.49
N GLU A 134 -7.35 -9.20 32.21
CA GLU A 134 -8.04 -10.50 32.19
C GLU A 134 -8.73 -10.69 30.83
N TYR A 135 -9.42 -9.65 30.36
CA TYR A 135 -10.00 -9.63 29.02
C TYR A 135 -8.93 -9.83 27.93
N TYR A 136 -7.79 -9.14 28.05
CA TYR A 136 -6.66 -9.33 27.13
C TYR A 136 -6.21 -10.80 27.09
N LYS A 137 -5.94 -11.42 28.24
CA LYS A 137 -5.46 -12.82 28.30
C LYS A 137 -6.46 -13.80 27.69
N THR A 138 -7.74 -13.66 28.01
CA THR A 138 -8.78 -14.50 27.40
C THR A 138 -8.85 -14.32 25.89
N LYS A 139 -8.71 -13.08 25.39
CA LYS A 139 -8.69 -12.80 23.95
C LYS A 139 -7.43 -13.35 23.28
N GLU A 140 -6.28 -13.17 23.88
CA GLU A 140 -5.01 -13.72 23.40
C GLU A 140 -5.08 -15.24 23.23
N GLU A 141 -5.60 -15.96 24.23
CA GLU A 141 -5.80 -17.41 24.16
C GLU A 141 -6.73 -17.81 22.99
N GLN A 142 -7.82 -17.08 22.77
CA GLN A 142 -8.74 -17.32 21.64
C GLN A 142 -8.07 -17.08 20.29
N PHE A 143 -7.31 -15.99 20.16
CA PHE A 143 -6.61 -15.69 18.92
C PHE A 143 -5.49 -16.70 18.63
N LYS A 144 -4.77 -17.14 19.66
CA LYS A 144 -3.74 -18.19 19.54
C LYS A 144 -4.28 -19.55 19.10
N GLN A 145 -5.57 -19.83 19.29
CA GLN A 145 -6.20 -21.05 18.75
C GLN A 145 -6.35 -21.02 17.22
N VAL A 146 -6.54 -19.83 16.63
CA VAL A 146 -6.76 -19.66 15.19
C VAL A 146 -5.48 -19.22 14.47
N PHE A 147 -4.67 -18.39 15.13
CA PHE A 147 -3.44 -17.77 14.64
C PHE A 147 -2.31 -18.07 15.63
N SER A 148 -1.83 -19.31 15.64
CA SER A 148 -0.82 -19.78 16.62
C SER A 148 0.55 -19.11 16.43
N ASP A 149 0.83 -18.71 15.20
CA ASP A 149 2.04 -18.09 14.68
C ASP A 149 2.05 -16.55 14.77
N MET A 150 0.97 -15.93 15.26
CA MET A 150 0.92 -14.47 15.49
C MET A 150 1.07 -14.13 16.96
N ASP A 151 1.92 -13.15 17.26
CA ASP A 151 2.18 -12.65 18.61
C ASP A 151 1.68 -11.21 18.78
N PHE A 152 1.58 -10.77 20.02
CA PHE A 152 1.29 -9.38 20.36
C PHE A 152 2.47 -8.47 20.01
N LEU A 153 2.27 -7.56 19.05
CA LEU A 153 3.30 -6.64 18.59
C LEU A 153 3.17 -5.26 19.21
N GLY A 154 1.95 -4.85 19.57
CA GLY A 154 1.70 -3.51 20.04
C GLY A 154 0.24 -3.19 20.24
N TRP A 155 -0.09 -1.90 20.28
CA TRP A 155 -1.45 -1.44 20.51
C TRP A 155 -1.77 -0.22 19.63
N TYR A 156 -3.07 0.01 19.44
CA TYR A 156 -3.55 1.16 18.69
C TYR A 156 -4.52 2.01 19.50
N THR A 157 -4.62 3.29 19.13
CA THR A 157 -5.70 4.16 19.56
C THR A 157 -6.10 5.16 18.48
N THR A 158 -7.23 5.86 18.69
CA THR A 158 -7.68 6.94 17.83
C THR A 158 -7.52 8.31 18.47
N GLY A 159 -7.11 9.31 17.69
CA GLY A 159 -7.00 10.70 18.16
C GLY A 159 -5.96 11.52 17.38
N GLY A 160 -5.61 12.68 17.93
CA GLY A 160 -4.55 13.56 17.40
C GLY A 160 -3.13 13.08 17.76
N PRO A 161 -2.15 13.98 17.93
CA PRO A 161 -0.79 13.62 18.33
C PRO A 161 -0.71 12.83 19.64
N PRO A 162 0.39 12.09 19.92
CA PRO A 162 0.60 11.38 21.18
C PRO A 162 0.46 12.30 22.41
N THR A 163 -0.15 11.78 23.46
CA THR A 163 -0.46 12.50 24.71
C THR A 163 0.14 11.80 25.92
N LEU A 164 0.21 12.50 27.07
CA LEU A 164 0.68 11.89 28.33
C LEU A 164 -0.19 10.71 28.79
N SER A 165 -1.49 10.71 28.48
CA SER A 165 -2.37 9.55 28.72
C SER A 165 -1.93 8.33 27.90
N ASP A 166 -1.44 8.53 26.67
CA ASP A 166 -0.95 7.45 25.82
C ASP A 166 0.32 6.82 26.42
N ILE A 167 1.20 7.60 27.06
CA ILE A 167 2.37 7.05 27.78
C ILE A 167 1.92 6.15 28.94
N LYS A 168 0.90 6.56 29.71
CA LYS A 168 0.38 5.75 30.83
C LYS A 168 -0.19 4.41 30.35
N VAL A 169 -0.90 4.42 29.22
CA VAL A 169 -1.41 3.20 28.58
C VAL A 169 -0.27 2.35 28.03
N HIS A 170 0.71 2.99 27.36
CA HIS A 170 1.86 2.30 26.81
C HIS A 170 2.67 1.57 27.89
N ARG A 171 2.88 2.19 29.06
CA ARG A 171 3.53 1.53 30.22
C ARG A 171 2.78 0.30 30.72
N GLN A 172 1.45 0.26 30.58
CA GLN A 172 0.68 -0.95 30.90
C GLN A 172 0.94 -2.04 29.86
N MET A 173 1.01 -1.69 28.57
CA MET A 173 1.33 -2.62 27.48
C MET A 173 2.76 -3.16 27.55
N CYS A 174 3.71 -2.38 28.06
CA CYS A 174 5.09 -2.83 28.31
C CYS A 174 5.19 -4.01 29.29
N ARG A 175 4.11 -4.32 30.03
CA ARG A 175 4.05 -5.51 30.91
C ARG A 175 3.78 -6.79 30.13
N ILE A 176 3.26 -6.68 28.91
CA ILE A 176 2.91 -7.80 28.02
C ILE A 176 4.08 -8.09 27.08
N ASN A 177 4.60 -7.05 26.43
CA ASN A 177 5.76 -7.13 25.52
C ASN A 177 6.76 -6.03 25.92
N GLU A 178 8.06 -6.34 25.90
CA GLU A 178 9.12 -5.42 26.32
C GLU A 178 9.19 -4.15 25.45
N SER A 179 8.89 -4.27 24.16
CA SER A 179 8.98 -3.17 23.19
C SER A 179 7.75 -3.15 22.26
N PRO A 180 6.56 -2.80 22.78
CA PRO A 180 5.35 -2.78 21.97
C PRO A 180 5.33 -1.54 21.06
N ILE A 181 4.91 -1.71 19.80
CA ILE A 181 4.67 -0.56 18.92
C ILE A 181 3.37 0.15 19.28
N PHE A 182 3.31 1.45 19.03
CA PHE A 182 2.14 2.28 19.24
C PHE A 182 1.64 2.86 17.91
N LEU A 183 0.42 2.49 17.51
CA LEU A 183 -0.22 3.01 16.31
C LEU A 183 -1.31 4.02 16.69
N LYS A 184 -1.31 5.19 16.05
CA LYS A 184 -2.34 6.21 16.23
C LYS A 184 -3.00 6.57 14.91
N LEU A 185 -4.31 6.37 14.84
CA LEU A 185 -5.14 6.70 13.68
C LEU A 185 -5.98 7.95 13.98
N ASN A 186 -5.94 8.96 13.12
CA ASN A 186 -6.78 10.15 13.25
C ASN A 186 -7.97 10.09 12.27
N PRO A 187 -9.19 9.70 12.74
CA PRO A 187 -10.34 9.57 11.86
C PRO A 187 -10.94 10.92 11.44
N LEU A 188 -10.50 12.03 12.05
CA LEU A 188 -10.97 13.39 11.79
C LEU A 188 -9.93 14.22 11.02
N ALA A 189 -8.85 13.61 10.52
CA ALA A 189 -7.82 14.31 9.78
C ALA A 189 -8.38 14.88 8.47
N GLY A 190 -8.08 16.16 8.19
CA GLY A 190 -8.48 16.86 6.97
C GLY A 190 -7.36 16.96 5.92
N HIS A 191 -6.29 16.18 6.06
CA HIS A 191 -5.12 16.23 5.19
C HIS A 191 -5.18 15.12 4.12
N THR A 192 -4.43 15.27 3.03
CA THR A 192 -4.46 14.33 1.89
C THR A 192 -3.72 13.03 2.14
N ASP A 193 -2.89 12.96 3.17
CA ASP A 193 -2.08 11.79 3.50
C ASP A 193 -2.84 10.83 4.41
N LEU A 194 -2.45 9.56 4.38
CA LEU A 194 -3.04 8.51 5.22
C LEU A 194 -2.83 8.88 6.71
N PRO A 195 -3.90 9.09 7.51
CA PRO A 195 -3.78 9.63 8.86
C PRO A 195 -3.43 8.56 9.89
N VAL A 196 -2.37 7.81 9.62
CA VAL A 196 -1.83 6.74 10.48
C VAL A 196 -0.39 7.09 10.82
N THR A 197 -0.07 7.07 12.11
CA THR A 197 1.28 7.28 12.62
C THR A 197 1.67 6.14 13.54
N LEU A 198 2.92 5.72 13.47
CA LEU A 198 3.48 4.62 14.25
C LEU A 198 4.64 5.13 15.09
N TYR A 199 4.77 4.61 16.31
CA TYR A 199 5.80 5.01 17.25
C TYR A 199 6.41 3.79 17.95
N GLU A 200 7.72 3.85 18.21
CA GLU A 200 8.39 3.03 19.22
C GLU A 200 8.61 3.84 20.50
N SER A 201 8.81 3.15 21.62
CA SER A 201 9.16 3.80 22.89
C SER A 201 10.67 3.76 23.14
N LEU A 202 11.20 4.87 23.64
CA LEU A 202 12.59 4.99 24.04
C LEU A 202 12.65 5.56 25.45
N ILE A 203 13.44 4.90 26.31
CA ILE A 203 13.64 5.34 27.69
C ILE A 203 14.84 6.26 27.73
N ASN A 204 14.62 7.53 28.06
CA ASN A 204 15.70 8.49 28.24
C ASN A 204 16.46 8.26 29.56
N GLY A 205 17.66 8.84 29.67
CA GLY A 205 18.50 8.76 30.88
C GLY A 205 17.86 9.30 32.17
N GLN A 206 16.71 9.98 32.09
CA GLN A 206 15.89 10.42 33.23
C GLN A 206 14.70 9.48 33.53
N SER A 207 14.69 8.27 32.96
CA SER A 207 13.62 7.26 33.09
C SER A 207 12.23 7.73 32.61
N THR A 208 12.19 8.76 31.76
CA THR A 208 11.00 9.19 31.04
C THR A 208 10.89 8.42 29.73
N LEU A 209 9.67 8.00 29.40
CA LEU A 209 9.38 7.26 28.17
C LEU A 209 8.93 8.27 27.11
N LEU A 210 9.62 8.30 25.97
CA LEU A 210 9.30 9.14 24.83
C LEU A 210 8.92 8.28 23.63
N PHE A 211 8.11 8.83 22.74
CA PHE A 211 7.74 8.20 21.47
C PHE A 211 8.64 8.68 20.34
N VAL A 212 9.24 7.74 19.61
CA VAL A 212 10.01 7.99 18.39
C VAL A 212 9.15 7.58 17.20
N SER A 213 8.99 8.45 16.21
CA SER A 213 8.22 8.14 15.00
C SER A 213 8.88 7.02 14.19
N LEU A 214 8.10 6.04 13.77
CA LEU A 214 8.52 4.95 12.89
C LEU A 214 8.00 5.18 11.48
N GLU A 215 8.84 4.88 10.49
CA GLU A 215 8.38 4.71 9.11
C GLU A 215 7.73 3.34 8.93
N TYR A 216 6.68 3.29 8.11
CA TYR A 216 6.00 2.05 7.79
C TYR A 216 5.74 1.93 6.29
N THR A 217 5.66 0.69 5.84
CA THR A 217 5.23 0.33 4.49
C THR A 217 3.88 -0.36 4.57
N LEU A 218 3.04 -0.20 3.55
CA LEU A 218 1.82 -0.97 3.45
C LEU A 218 2.17 -2.33 2.85
N ALA A 219 2.10 -3.37 3.68
CA ALA A 219 2.18 -4.74 3.22
C ALA A 219 0.79 -5.16 2.74
N THR A 220 0.73 -5.77 1.57
CA THR A 220 -0.53 -6.32 1.05
C THR A 220 -0.28 -7.71 0.53
N GLU A 221 -1.00 -8.69 1.08
CA GLU A 221 -1.14 -9.97 0.42
C GLU A 221 -1.92 -9.79 -0.89
N GLU A 222 -1.72 -10.67 -1.88
CA GLU A 222 -2.42 -10.56 -3.17
C GLU A 222 -3.95 -10.59 -3.02
N ALA A 223 -4.48 -11.43 -2.12
CA ALA A 223 -5.92 -11.48 -1.84
C ALA A 223 -6.41 -10.17 -1.20
N GLU A 224 -5.67 -9.63 -0.24
CA GLU A 224 -5.97 -8.37 0.42
C GLU A 224 -5.92 -7.19 -0.57
N ARG A 225 -4.91 -7.16 -1.44
CA ARG A 225 -4.75 -6.16 -2.49
C ARG A 225 -5.97 -6.13 -3.40
N ILE A 226 -6.45 -7.29 -3.85
CA ILE A 226 -7.66 -7.39 -4.70
C ILE A 226 -8.90 -6.91 -3.92
N GLY A 227 -9.03 -7.30 -2.66
CA GLY A 227 -10.16 -6.89 -1.80
C GLY A 227 -10.22 -5.37 -1.59
N VAL A 228 -9.09 -4.76 -1.21
CA VAL A 228 -8.97 -3.30 -0.99
C VAL A 228 -9.26 -2.54 -2.28
N ASP A 229 -8.68 -2.99 -3.40
CA ASP A 229 -8.87 -2.41 -4.73
C ASP A 229 -10.34 -2.48 -5.19
N HIS A 230 -11.03 -3.58 -4.88
CA HIS A 230 -12.47 -3.70 -5.13
C HIS A 230 -13.29 -2.72 -4.27
N VAL A 231 -13.05 -2.65 -2.96
CA VAL A 231 -13.76 -1.73 -2.05
C VAL A 231 -13.55 -0.26 -2.45
N ALA A 232 -12.33 0.10 -2.88
CA ALA A 232 -12.02 1.44 -3.37
C ALA A 232 -12.73 1.78 -4.70
N ARG A 233 -13.01 0.79 -5.56
CA ARG A 233 -13.78 0.99 -6.80
C ARG A 233 -15.28 1.05 -6.56
N VAL A 234 -15.84 0.17 -5.74
CA VAL A 234 -17.29 0.15 -5.47
C VAL A 234 -17.77 1.48 -4.87
N SER A 235 -16.91 2.17 -4.13
CA SER A 235 -17.19 3.51 -3.61
C SER A 235 -17.12 4.63 -4.67
N THR A 236 -16.54 4.39 -5.85
CA THR A 236 -16.28 5.41 -6.88
C THR A 236 -16.96 5.17 -8.23
N SER A 237 -17.40 3.95 -8.55
CA SER A 237 -18.01 3.61 -9.84
C SER A 237 -19.40 2.99 -9.70
N ASP A 238 -20.35 3.54 -10.44
CA ASP A 238 -21.70 3.00 -10.64
C ASP A 238 -21.64 1.62 -11.32
N SER A 239 -22.41 0.68 -10.81
CA SER A 239 -22.42 -0.75 -11.18
C SER A 239 -22.92 -1.00 -12.60
N GLY A 240 -22.08 -0.72 -13.60
CA GLY A 240 -22.26 -1.16 -14.98
C GLY A 240 -21.46 -2.44 -15.24
N GLU A 241 -22.07 -3.42 -15.93
CA GLU A 241 -21.40 -4.66 -16.36
C GLU A 241 -20.13 -4.34 -17.16
N SER A 242 -18.97 -4.42 -16.50
CA SER A 242 -17.68 -4.20 -17.14
C SER A 242 -16.94 -5.53 -17.28
N SER A 243 -16.16 -5.70 -18.35
CA SER A 243 -15.40 -6.93 -18.56
C SER A 243 -14.34 -7.08 -17.46
N SER A 244 -14.09 -8.30 -16.99
CA SER A 244 -13.02 -8.59 -16.02
C SER A 244 -11.63 -8.08 -16.45
N VAL A 245 -11.37 -8.04 -17.75
CA VAL A 245 -10.15 -7.46 -18.32
C VAL A 245 -10.13 -5.94 -18.15
N ALA A 246 -11.28 -5.28 -18.34
CA ALA A 246 -11.41 -3.84 -18.15
C ALA A 246 -11.19 -3.46 -16.67
N GLU A 247 -11.77 -4.20 -15.72
CA GLU A 247 -11.58 -3.97 -14.29
C GLU A 247 -10.11 -4.08 -13.88
N HIS A 248 -9.42 -5.13 -14.34
CA HIS A 248 -8.00 -5.33 -14.03
C HIS A 248 -7.12 -4.23 -14.64
N LEU A 249 -7.39 -3.81 -15.88
CA LEU A 249 -6.63 -2.74 -16.54
C LEU A 249 -6.90 -1.37 -15.91
N ILE A 250 -8.10 -1.12 -15.36
CA ILE A 250 -8.42 0.14 -14.68
C ILE A 250 -7.55 0.32 -13.43
N ALA A 251 -7.36 -0.72 -12.61
CA ALA A 251 -6.51 -0.67 -11.41
C ALA A 251 -5.03 -0.38 -11.76
N GLN A 252 -4.52 -1.01 -12.82
CA GLN A 252 -3.17 -0.72 -13.31
C GLN A 252 -3.07 0.70 -13.87
N HIS A 253 -4.09 1.15 -14.62
CA HIS A 253 -4.12 2.48 -15.20
C HIS A 253 -4.15 3.59 -14.13
N SER A 254 -4.94 3.44 -13.08
CA SER A 254 -5.00 4.40 -11.97
C SER A 254 -3.65 4.51 -11.25
N SER A 255 -2.97 3.38 -11.03
CA SER A 255 -1.62 3.32 -10.46
C SER A 255 -0.58 4.03 -11.34
N ILE A 256 -0.61 3.79 -12.65
CA ILE A 256 0.25 4.47 -13.63
C ILE A 256 -0.05 5.97 -13.66
N LYS A 257 -1.32 6.37 -13.63
CA LYS A 257 -1.74 7.77 -13.61
C LYS A 257 -1.27 8.49 -12.33
N MET A 258 -1.32 7.83 -11.18
CA MET A 258 -0.78 8.36 -9.92
C MET A 258 0.74 8.57 -10.02
N LEU A 259 1.46 7.59 -10.58
CA LEU A 259 2.90 7.70 -10.80
C LEU A 259 3.24 8.85 -11.77
N ASP A 260 2.53 8.96 -12.90
CA ASP A 260 2.69 10.04 -13.87
C ASP A 260 2.47 11.43 -13.23
N SER A 261 1.45 11.56 -12.38
CA SER A 261 1.21 12.78 -11.60
C SER A 261 2.41 13.13 -10.70
N ARG A 262 2.93 12.14 -9.95
CA ARG A 262 4.10 12.34 -9.07
C ARG A 262 5.37 12.71 -9.86
N VAL A 263 5.62 12.03 -10.99
CA VAL A 263 6.76 12.35 -11.87
C VAL A 263 6.63 13.76 -12.47
N LYS A 264 5.42 14.17 -12.84
CA LYS A 264 5.16 15.54 -13.31
C LYS A 264 5.42 16.59 -12.23
N LEU A 265 5.02 16.33 -10.98
CA LEU A 265 5.30 17.22 -9.85
C LEU A 265 6.82 17.37 -9.62
N LEU A 266 7.57 16.27 -9.63
CA LEU A 266 9.03 16.30 -9.54
C LEU A 266 9.67 17.10 -10.68
N LEU A 267 9.19 16.91 -11.91
CA LEU A 267 9.66 17.67 -13.06
C LEU A 267 9.34 19.17 -12.95
N GLN A 268 8.17 19.53 -12.45
CA GLN A 268 7.79 20.92 -12.21
C GLN A 268 8.68 21.55 -11.13
N TYR A 269 8.95 20.84 -10.04
CA TYR A 269 9.86 21.28 -8.98
C TYR A 269 11.26 21.56 -9.53
N ILE A 270 11.86 20.62 -10.27
CA ILE A 270 13.20 20.79 -10.85
C ILE A 270 13.24 22.00 -11.81
N LYS A 271 12.19 22.21 -12.62
CA LYS A 271 12.11 23.37 -13.52
C LYS A 271 11.99 24.70 -12.77
N ALA A 272 11.21 24.74 -11.69
CA ALA A 272 11.05 25.94 -10.87
C ALA A 272 12.36 26.29 -10.14
N VAL A 273 13.09 25.29 -9.64
CA VAL A 273 14.44 25.49 -9.08
C VAL A 273 15.41 25.99 -10.15
N GLN A 274 15.34 25.45 -11.38
CA GLN A 274 16.16 25.91 -12.51
C GLN A 274 15.85 27.36 -12.92
N ALA A 275 14.58 27.77 -12.86
CA ALA A 275 14.15 29.13 -13.16
C ALA A 275 14.52 30.15 -12.05
N GLY A 276 14.88 29.67 -10.86
CA GLY A 276 15.18 30.50 -9.69
C GLY A 276 13.95 30.87 -8.86
N ASP A 277 12.77 30.32 -9.17
CA ASP A 277 11.51 30.62 -8.47
C ASP A 277 11.45 29.96 -7.07
N LEU A 278 12.18 28.86 -6.88
CA LEU A 278 12.24 28.09 -5.62
C LEU A 278 13.67 27.95 -5.10
N LYS A 279 13.82 27.98 -3.77
CA LYS A 279 15.11 27.73 -3.10
C LYS A 279 15.60 26.32 -3.42
N MET A 280 16.86 26.23 -3.86
CA MET A 280 17.50 24.98 -4.18
C MET A 280 17.67 24.10 -2.92
N ASN A 281 17.12 22.88 -2.97
CA ASN A 281 17.37 21.85 -1.97
C ASN A 281 18.26 20.76 -2.59
N HIS A 282 19.50 20.65 -2.12
CA HIS A 282 20.48 19.73 -2.67
C HIS A 282 20.15 18.26 -2.40
N ASP A 283 19.45 17.94 -1.31
CA ASP A 283 19.12 16.56 -0.95
C ASP A 283 18.08 16.00 -1.92
N ILE A 284 17.00 16.74 -2.16
CA ILE A 284 15.95 16.36 -3.13
C ILE A 284 16.52 16.23 -4.54
N LEU A 285 17.41 17.15 -4.95
CA LEU A 285 18.06 17.08 -6.26
C LEU A 285 18.96 15.86 -6.40
N ARG A 286 19.70 15.50 -5.35
CA ARG A 286 20.54 14.29 -5.33
C ARG A 286 19.69 13.03 -5.42
N GLU A 287 18.58 12.97 -4.70
CA GLU A 287 17.63 11.86 -4.77
C GLU A 287 16.99 11.75 -6.16
N ALA A 288 16.53 12.86 -6.74
CA ALA A 288 15.97 12.90 -8.08
C ALA A 288 17.00 12.46 -9.14
N TYR A 289 18.26 12.88 -8.99
CA TYR A 289 19.36 12.43 -9.85
C TYR A 289 19.61 10.92 -9.71
N SER A 290 19.67 10.42 -8.48
CA SER A 290 19.81 8.98 -8.20
C SER A 290 18.68 8.17 -8.83
N LEU A 291 17.44 8.67 -8.73
CA LEU A 291 16.27 8.06 -9.36
C LEU A 291 16.41 8.00 -10.88
N CYS A 292 16.83 9.09 -11.53
CA CYS A 292 17.04 9.12 -12.98
C CYS A 292 18.11 8.10 -13.43
N TYR A 293 19.20 7.98 -12.67
CA TYR A 293 20.30 7.08 -13.01
C TYR A 293 19.94 5.60 -12.87
N ARG A 294 18.96 5.26 -12.03
CA ARG A 294 18.43 3.89 -11.89
C ARG A 294 17.50 3.48 -13.04
N LEU A 295 17.14 4.40 -13.94
CA LEU A 295 16.28 4.11 -15.08
C LEU A 295 17.13 3.76 -16.32
N PRO A 296 16.83 2.67 -17.05
CA PRO A 296 15.75 1.70 -16.85
C PRO A 296 16.07 0.65 -15.76
N VAL A 297 15.08 0.34 -14.90
CA VAL A 297 15.25 -0.49 -13.69
C VAL A 297 15.80 -1.89 -13.98
N ILE A 298 15.39 -2.51 -15.08
CA ILE A 298 15.85 -3.85 -15.48
C ILE A 298 15.99 -3.89 -17.01
N ASN A 299 17.24 -3.99 -17.49
CA ASN A 299 17.54 -4.21 -18.92
C ASN A 299 18.72 -5.18 -19.06
N THR A 300 18.70 -6.27 -18.29
CA THR A 300 19.72 -7.32 -18.39
C THR A 300 19.33 -8.33 -19.48
N PRO A 301 20.30 -8.97 -20.16
CA PRO A 301 20.02 -9.98 -21.18
C PRO A 301 19.30 -11.20 -20.58
N LYS A 302 19.66 -11.60 -19.36
CA LYS A 302 19.00 -12.70 -18.63
C LYS A 302 17.51 -12.42 -18.40
N PHE A 303 17.16 -11.21 -17.97
CA PHE A 303 15.76 -10.82 -17.81
C PHE A 303 14.97 -10.94 -19.12
N ARG A 304 15.58 -10.61 -20.27
CA ARG A 304 14.89 -10.75 -21.56
C ARG A 304 14.61 -12.21 -21.90
N GLU A 305 15.57 -13.10 -21.67
CA GLU A 305 15.40 -14.54 -21.88
C GLU A 305 14.29 -15.10 -20.97
N ASP A 306 14.34 -14.77 -19.67
CA ASP A 306 13.32 -15.18 -18.69
C ASP A 306 11.94 -14.62 -19.07
N PHE A 307 11.87 -13.36 -19.52
CA PHE A 307 10.64 -12.72 -19.97
C PHE A 307 10.04 -13.38 -21.21
N TYR A 308 10.86 -13.72 -22.21
CA TYR A 308 10.36 -14.43 -23.41
C TYR A 308 9.92 -15.86 -23.06
N THR A 309 10.62 -16.53 -22.16
CA THR A 309 10.24 -17.86 -21.67
C THR A 309 8.85 -17.80 -21.04
N GLN A 310 8.62 -16.85 -20.12
CA GLN A 310 7.32 -16.64 -19.50
C GLN A 310 6.22 -16.31 -20.54
N CYS A 311 6.53 -15.48 -21.53
CA CYS A 311 5.58 -15.15 -22.61
C CYS A 311 5.20 -16.40 -23.43
N ASN A 312 6.18 -17.23 -23.77
CA ASN A 312 5.96 -18.45 -24.53
C ASN A 312 5.08 -19.44 -23.74
N ASP A 313 5.33 -19.61 -22.45
CA ASP A 313 4.56 -20.51 -21.57
C ASP A 313 3.10 -20.05 -21.45
N VAL A 314 2.88 -18.75 -21.18
CA VAL A 314 1.52 -18.18 -21.11
C VAL A 314 0.80 -18.29 -22.45
N CYS A 315 1.50 -18.04 -23.57
CA CYS A 315 0.91 -18.16 -24.90
C CYS A 315 0.53 -19.61 -25.23
N LEU A 316 1.39 -20.57 -24.90
CA LEU A 316 1.13 -21.99 -25.12
C LEU A 316 -0.07 -22.47 -24.29
N MET A 317 -0.11 -22.13 -23.01
CA MET A 317 -1.24 -22.47 -22.12
C MET A 317 -2.55 -21.83 -22.57
N SER A 318 -2.52 -20.56 -22.97
CA SER A 318 -3.68 -19.87 -23.52
C SER A 318 -4.16 -20.53 -24.82
N TYR A 319 -3.24 -20.89 -25.71
CA TYR A 319 -3.56 -21.58 -26.95
C TYR A 319 -4.21 -22.94 -26.72
N LEU A 320 -3.67 -23.76 -25.80
CA LEU A 320 -4.30 -25.01 -25.39
C LEU A 320 -5.71 -24.78 -24.81
N GLY A 321 -5.90 -23.74 -24.00
CA GLY A 321 -7.21 -23.33 -23.52
C GLY A 321 -8.19 -22.99 -24.66
N THR A 322 -7.73 -22.30 -25.70
CA THR A 322 -8.57 -22.00 -26.88
C THR A 322 -8.92 -23.25 -27.70
N ILE A 323 -8.00 -24.22 -27.82
CA ILE A 323 -8.28 -25.51 -28.46
C ILE A 323 -9.34 -26.27 -27.66
N THR A 324 -9.20 -26.34 -26.34
CA THR A 324 -10.18 -26.98 -25.45
C THR A 324 -11.56 -26.34 -25.57
N LYS A 325 -11.63 -25.00 -25.58
CA LYS A 325 -12.89 -24.27 -25.82
C LYS A 325 -13.48 -24.55 -27.20
N SER A 326 -12.64 -24.67 -28.23
CA SER A 326 -13.08 -25.00 -29.59
C SER A 326 -13.63 -26.41 -29.67
N CYS A 327 -12.98 -27.39 -29.04
CA CYS A 327 -13.46 -28.77 -28.93
C CYS A 327 -14.80 -28.84 -28.20
N ASN A 328 -14.96 -28.10 -27.08
CA ASN A 328 -16.24 -27.99 -26.39
C ASN A 328 -17.34 -27.38 -27.29
N THR A 329 -17.00 -26.35 -28.06
CA THR A 329 -17.94 -25.72 -28.99
C THR A 329 -18.37 -26.69 -30.10
N ILE A 330 -17.43 -27.48 -30.65
CA ILE A 330 -17.72 -28.54 -31.62
C ILE A 330 -18.63 -29.61 -31.00
N ASN A 331 -18.34 -30.04 -29.77
CA ASN A 331 -19.17 -31.01 -29.07
C ASN A 331 -20.60 -30.49 -28.83
N GLN A 332 -20.75 -29.23 -28.41
CA GLN A 332 -22.05 -28.58 -28.30
C GLN A 332 -22.78 -28.48 -29.64
N PHE A 333 -22.06 -28.21 -30.73
CA PHE A 333 -22.62 -28.20 -32.08
C PHE A 333 -23.12 -29.59 -32.48
N VAL A 334 -22.31 -30.65 -32.28
CA VAL A 334 -22.69 -32.03 -32.58
C VAL A 334 -23.92 -32.45 -31.77
N ASN A 335 -23.97 -32.11 -30.47
CA ASN A 335 -25.13 -32.40 -29.63
C ASN A 335 -26.40 -31.71 -30.15
N LYS A 336 -26.33 -30.43 -30.50
CA LYS A 336 -27.47 -29.70 -31.09
C LYS A 336 -27.86 -30.26 -32.46
N PHE A 337 -26.87 -30.63 -33.27
CA PHE A 337 -27.09 -31.22 -34.59
C PHE A 337 -27.82 -32.56 -34.47
N ASN A 338 -27.40 -33.44 -33.56
CA ASN A 338 -28.04 -34.74 -33.34
C ASN A 338 -29.50 -34.55 -32.87
N VAL A 339 -29.78 -33.60 -31.98
CA VAL A 339 -31.16 -33.33 -31.55
C VAL A 339 -32.06 -32.85 -32.70
N LEU A 340 -31.55 -32.00 -33.60
CA LEU A 340 -32.35 -31.39 -34.67
C LEU A 340 -32.45 -32.25 -35.93
N TYR A 341 -31.35 -32.89 -36.32
CA TYR A 341 -31.21 -33.57 -37.61
C TYR A 341 -31.18 -35.09 -37.49
N ASP A 342 -30.84 -35.66 -36.33
CA ASP A 342 -30.92 -37.11 -36.14
C ASP A 342 -32.36 -37.55 -35.83
N ARG A 343 -33.24 -37.42 -36.83
CA ARG A 343 -34.60 -37.99 -36.80
C ARG A 343 -34.60 -39.50 -37.06
N GLN A 344 -33.45 -40.17 -37.18
CA GLN A 344 -33.41 -41.61 -37.49
C GLN A 344 -33.94 -42.50 -36.36
N GLY A 345 -34.16 -41.97 -35.16
CA GLY A 345 -34.76 -42.70 -34.03
C GLY A 345 -36.30 -42.70 -33.95
N MET A 346 -37.01 -41.71 -34.51
CA MET A 346 -38.46 -41.56 -34.31
C MET A 346 -39.33 -42.10 -35.47
N GLY A 347 -38.77 -42.34 -36.64
CA GLY A 347 -39.53 -42.74 -37.84
C GLY A 347 -39.69 -44.25 -38.07
N ARG A 348 -39.06 -45.12 -37.27
CA ARG A 348 -38.94 -46.56 -37.59
C ARG A 348 -39.77 -47.52 -36.73
N ARG A 349 -40.66 -47.02 -35.86
CA ARG A 349 -41.41 -47.87 -34.90
C ARG A 349 -42.88 -48.16 -35.22
N MET A 350 -43.40 -47.80 -36.41
CA MET A 350 -44.85 -47.97 -36.67
C MET A 350 -45.21 -48.44 -38.08
N ARG A 351 -44.49 -49.45 -38.60
CA ARG A 351 -44.95 -50.18 -39.79
C ARG A 351 -44.56 -51.65 -39.71
N GLY A 352 -45.52 -52.50 -39.38
CA GLY A 352 -45.42 -53.94 -39.51
C GLY A 352 -45.82 -54.70 -38.25
N LEU A 353 -47.14 -54.92 -38.08
CA LEU A 353 -47.75 -56.11 -37.47
C LEU A 353 -49.28 -55.98 -37.61
N PHE A 354 -49.74 -56.10 -38.85
CA PHE A 354 -51.07 -56.58 -39.19
C PHE A 354 -50.85 -57.65 -40.24
N PHE A 355 -50.91 -58.91 -39.82
CA PHE A 355 -51.49 -60.09 -40.45
C PHE A 355 -51.02 -61.34 -39.70
#